data_AF-A0A0F9ANI5-F1
#
_entry.id   AF-A0A0F9ANI5-F1
#
_cell.length_a   1.000
_cell.length_b   1.000
_cell.length_c   1.000
_cell.angle_alpha   90.00
_cell.angle_beta   90.00
_cell.angle_gamma   90.00
#
_symmetry.space_group_name_H-M   'P 1'
#
loop_
_entity.id
_entity.type
_entity.pdbx_description
1 polymer ?
#
loop_
_entity_poly.entity_id
_entity_poly.type
_entity_poly.pdbx_seq_one_letter_code
_entity_poly.pdbx_strand_id
1 'polypeptide(L)'
;MKICLWIAGVGCLLSVFGIFLPISAWESVAKYFGIESLHLPDSPLVEYAVRLMSATYAAAGVFYIILALRPMEYGLLVPFSGLAAVFVGVVCAITGLAVGMPLLWFLGDSTSCTVLGVLILVFWRLARR
;
A
#
# COMPACT_ATOMS: atom_id res chain seq x y z
N MET A 1 -13.31 8.90 8.94
CA MET A 1 -13.64 7.72 8.11
C MET A 1 -13.47 7.98 6.61
N LYS A 2 -14.33 8.79 5.96
CA LYS A 2 -14.24 9.08 4.51
C LYS A 2 -12.87 9.58 4.08
N ILE A 3 -12.30 10.53 4.83
CA ILE A 3 -10.99 11.11 4.52
C ILE A 3 -9.88 10.05 4.53
N CYS A 4 -9.87 9.15 5.52
CA CYS A 4 -8.86 8.06 5.59
C CYS A 4 -8.97 7.10 4.40
N LEU A 5 -10.20 6.75 3.99
CA LEU A 5 -10.45 5.90 2.83
C LEU A 5 -10.04 6.60 1.52
N TRP A 6 -10.27 7.91 1.41
CA TRP A 6 -9.81 8.71 0.28
C TRP A 6 -8.28 8.81 0.21
N ILE A 7 -7.61 9.05 1.33
CA ILE A 7 -6.14 9.09 1.39
C ILE A 7 -5.56 7.73 1.00
N ALA A 8 -6.08 6.63 1.57
CA ALA A 8 -5.65 5.28 1.21
C ALA A 8 -5.93 4.97 -0.27
N GLY A 9 -7.12 5.31 -0.77
CA GLY A 9 -7.51 5.06 -2.14
C GLY A 9 -6.70 5.84 -3.17
N VAL A 10 -6.49 7.13 -2.94
CA VAL A 10 -5.67 7.98 -3.81
C VAL A 10 -4.20 7.57 -3.74
N GLY A 11 -3.68 7.30 -2.54
CA GLY A 11 -2.31 6.81 -2.37
C GLY A 11 -2.05 5.52 -3.12
N CYS A 12 -2.96 4.55 -3.02
CA CYS A 12 -2.90 3.31 -3.78
C CYS A 12 -3.10 3.52 -5.29
N LEU A 13 -3.94 4.46 -5.73
CA LEU A 13 -4.11 4.78 -7.16
C LEU A 13 -2.84 5.34 -7.80
N LEU A 14 -1.95 5.98 -7.05
CA LEU A 14 -0.66 6.42 -7.57
C LEU A 14 0.20 5.25 -8.09
N SER A 15 -0.07 4.02 -7.65
CA SER A 15 0.62 2.84 -8.18
C SER A 15 0.30 2.58 -9.66
N VAL A 16 -0.75 3.18 -10.24
CA VAL A 16 -1.02 3.13 -11.68
C VAL A 16 0.17 3.64 -12.49
N PHE A 17 0.85 4.69 -12.01
CA PHE A 17 2.06 5.18 -12.66
C PHE A 17 3.17 4.12 -12.66
N GLY A 18 3.27 3.33 -11.59
CA GLY A 18 4.23 2.23 -11.45
C GLY A 18 4.08 1.10 -12.49
N ILE A 19 2.89 0.96 -13.10
CA ILE A 19 2.63 -0.03 -14.16
C ILE A 19 3.38 0.34 -15.45
N PHE A 20 3.44 1.63 -15.76
CA PHE A 20 4.01 2.16 -17.00
C PHE A 20 5.46 2.63 -16.86
N LEU A 21 5.96 2.76 -15.63
CA LEU A 21 7.34 3.20 -15.38
C LEU A 21 8.37 2.13 -15.81
N PRO A 22 9.47 2.52 -16.46
CA PRO A 22 10.59 1.63 -16.74
C PRO A 22 11.33 1.26 -15.45
N ILE A 23 12.02 0.11 -15.44
CA ILE A 23 12.82 -0.36 -14.29
C ILE A 23 13.88 0.68 -13.87
N SER A 24 14.47 1.40 -14.82
CA SER A 24 15.44 2.48 -14.53
C SER A 24 14.88 3.61 -13.66
N ALA A 25 13.57 3.90 -13.78
CA ALA A 25 12.90 4.88 -12.91
C ALA A 25 12.67 4.30 -11.51
N TRP A 26 12.35 3.01 -11.40
CA TRP A 26 12.28 2.31 -10.11
C TRP A 26 13.62 2.27 -9.40
N GLU A 27 14.72 2.02 -10.11
CA GLU A 27 16.07 2.08 -9.56
C GLU A 27 16.43 3.49 -9.07
N SER A 28 16.01 4.53 -9.79
CA SER A 28 16.25 5.92 -9.38
C SER A 28 15.50 6.26 -8.09
N VAL A 29 14.25 5.80 -7.95
CA VAL A 29 13.48 5.93 -6.70
C VAL A 29 14.13 5.12 -5.58
N ALA A 30 14.52 3.86 -5.85
CA ALA A 30 15.19 3.00 -4.88
C ALA A 30 16.49 3.63 -4.34
N LYS A 31 17.29 4.23 -5.22
CA LYS A 31 18.50 4.99 -4.85
C LYS A 31 18.18 6.19 -3.95
N TYR A 32 17.14 6.95 -4.28
CA TYR A 32 16.74 8.11 -3.47
C TYR A 32 16.40 7.73 -2.01
N PHE A 33 15.80 6.56 -1.80
CA PHE A 33 15.48 6.05 -0.47
C PHE A 33 16.60 5.21 0.17
N GLY A 34 17.81 5.22 -0.38
CA GLY A 34 19.00 4.60 0.23
C GLY A 34 19.20 3.13 -0.10
N ILE A 35 18.52 2.60 -1.12
CA ILE A 35 18.84 1.28 -1.69
C ILE A 35 19.85 1.49 -2.82
N GLU A 36 21.13 1.67 -2.46
CA GLU A 36 22.21 1.89 -3.44
C GLU A 36 22.50 0.67 -4.32
N SER A 37 22.05 -0.52 -3.92
CA SER A 37 22.40 -1.81 -4.54
C SER A 37 21.18 -2.63 -4.99
N LEU A 38 20.04 -2.00 -5.28
CA LEU A 38 18.94 -2.71 -5.93
C LEU A 38 19.28 -2.90 -7.42
N HIS A 39 20.23 -3.78 -7.71
CA HIS A 39 20.36 -4.35 -9.04
C HIS A 39 19.19 -5.32 -9.18
N LEU A 40 18.03 -4.80 -9.59
CA LEU A 40 16.92 -5.66 -9.98
C LEU A 40 17.48 -6.51 -11.13
N PRO A 41 17.55 -7.85 -10.98
CA PRO A 41 18.07 -8.66 -12.06
C PRO A 41 17.17 -8.41 -13.27
N ASP A 42 17.80 -8.09 -14.42
CA ASP A 42 17.17 -7.93 -15.74
C ASP A 42 16.56 -9.26 -16.16
N SER A 43 15.46 -9.58 -15.49
CA SER A 43 14.74 -10.82 -15.61
C SER A 43 13.30 -10.42 -15.89
N PRO A 44 12.69 -10.98 -16.95
CA PRO A 44 11.31 -10.66 -17.32
C PRO A 44 10.33 -10.98 -16.18
N LEU A 45 10.70 -11.90 -15.27
CA LEU A 45 9.94 -12.22 -14.07
C LEU A 45 9.86 -11.06 -13.07
N VAL A 46 10.95 -10.33 -12.86
CA VAL A 46 10.98 -9.17 -11.95
C VAL A 46 10.18 -8.01 -12.52
N GLU A 47 10.34 -7.73 -13.82
CA GLU A 47 9.55 -6.70 -14.51
C GLU A 47 8.04 -7.01 -14.42
N TYR A 48 7.67 -8.26 -14.66
CA TYR A 48 6.31 -8.75 -14.50
C TYR A 48 5.81 -8.60 -13.07
N ALA A 49 6.60 -9.00 -12.06
CA ALA A 49 6.22 -8.94 -10.65
C ALA A 49 5.99 -7.50 -10.18
N VAL A 50 6.86 -6.54 -10.55
CA VAL A 50 6.73 -5.12 -10.18
C VAL A 50 5.47 -4.51 -10.79
N ARG A 51 5.20 -4.80 -12.08
CA ARG A 51 3.96 -4.35 -12.74
C ARG A 51 2.71 -4.98 -12.16
N LEU A 52 2.76 -6.28 -11.86
CA LEU A 52 1.65 -7.00 -11.24
C LEU A 52 1.34 -6.46 -9.84
N MET A 53 2.37 -6.21 -9.02
CA MET A 53 2.20 -5.55 -7.72
C MET A 53 1.55 -4.17 -7.90
N SER A 54 2.07 -3.36 -8.82
CA SER A 54 1.52 -2.03 -9.13
C SER A 54 0.04 -2.08 -9.54
N ALA A 55 -0.34 -3.05 -10.37
CA ALA A 55 -1.73 -3.27 -10.76
C ALA A 55 -2.61 -3.72 -9.60
N THR A 56 -2.09 -4.58 -8.72
CA THR A 56 -2.80 -5.04 -7.51
C THR A 56 -3.08 -3.88 -6.56
N TYR A 57 -2.10 -3.00 -6.32
CA TYR A 57 -2.29 -1.80 -5.52
C TYR A 57 -3.26 -0.81 -6.17
N ALA A 58 -3.25 -0.69 -7.51
CA ALA A 58 -4.17 0.19 -8.20
C ALA A 58 -5.62 -0.29 -8.03
N ALA A 59 -5.85 -1.61 -8.15
CA ALA A 59 -7.14 -2.23 -7.90
C ALA A 59 -7.58 -2.04 -6.43
N ALA A 60 -6.66 -2.18 -5.47
CA ALA A 60 -6.94 -1.87 -4.07
C ALA A 60 -7.32 -0.39 -3.87
N GLY A 61 -6.67 0.53 -4.58
CA GLY A 61 -7.01 1.96 -4.57
C GLY A 61 -8.45 2.24 -5.03
N VAL A 62 -8.85 1.62 -6.15
CA VAL A 62 -10.24 1.69 -6.64
C VAL A 62 -11.21 1.13 -5.61
N PHE A 63 -10.89 0.00 -4.98
CA PHE A 63 -11.71 -0.59 -3.92
C PHE A 63 -11.89 0.36 -2.73
N TYR A 64 -10.81 1.01 -2.25
CA TYR A 64 -10.90 2.00 -1.18
C TYR A 64 -11.74 3.22 -1.57
N ILE A 65 -11.67 3.68 -2.83
CA ILE A 65 -12.50 4.79 -3.31
C ILE A 65 -13.97 4.42 -3.34
N ILE A 66 -14.33 3.21 -3.79
CA ILE A 66 -15.71 2.72 -3.75
C ILE A 66 -16.24 2.73 -2.31
N LEU A 67 -15.44 2.23 -1.36
CA LEU A 67 -15.78 2.30 0.06
C LEU A 67 -15.88 3.74 0.58
N ALA A 68 -15.06 4.67 0.07
CA ALA A 68 -15.07 6.08 0.46
C ALA A 68 -16.33 6.82 -0.03
N LEU A 69 -16.89 6.43 -1.18
CA LEU A 69 -18.11 7.02 -1.74
C LEU A 69 -19.33 6.76 -0.84
N ARG A 70 -19.51 5.51 -0.39
CA ARG A 70 -20.67 5.11 0.44
C ARG A 70 -20.28 4.23 1.65
N PRO A 71 -19.51 4.76 2.61
CA PRO A 71 -18.95 3.97 3.71
C PRO A 71 -19.99 3.32 4.63
N MET A 72 -21.18 3.91 4.75
CA MET A 72 -22.24 3.42 5.64
C MET A 72 -23.04 2.25 5.04
N GLU A 73 -23.05 2.11 3.71
CA GLU A 73 -23.76 1.01 3.03
C GLU A 73 -22.95 -0.29 3.08
N TYR A 74 -21.62 -0.20 3.16
CA TYR A 74 -20.70 -1.33 3.08
C TYR A 74 -20.30 -1.91 4.44
N GLY A 75 -21.23 -1.96 5.41
CA GLY A 75 -21.01 -2.15 6.84
C GLY A 75 -19.85 -3.09 7.28
N LEU A 76 -19.72 -4.28 6.68
CA LEU A 76 -18.66 -5.26 7.02
C LEU A 76 -17.38 -5.12 6.17
N LEU A 77 -17.46 -4.55 4.95
CA LEU A 77 -16.29 -4.39 4.09
C LEU A 77 -15.34 -3.31 4.61
N VAL A 78 -15.86 -2.26 5.27
CA VAL A 78 -14.98 -1.22 5.82
C VAL A 78 -14.07 -1.74 6.95
N PRO A 79 -14.56 -2.41 8.00
CA PRO A 79 -13.68 -2.95 9.01
C PRO A 79 -12.77 -4.06 8.45
N PHE A 80 -13.23 -4.85 7.48
CA PHE A 80 -12.39 -5.81 6.78
C PHE A 80 -11.23 -5.11 6.05
N SER A 81 -11.49 -4.02 5.33
CA SER A 81 -10.45 -3.24 4.65
C SER A 81 -9.42 -2.64 5.61
N GLY A 82 -9.86 -2.16 6.78
CA GLY A 82 -8.97 -1.67 7.83
C GLY A 82 -8.09 -2.79 8.42
N LEU A 83 -8.67 -3.96 8.70
CA LEU A 83 -7.94 -5.15 9.15
C LEU A 83 -6.94 -5.64 8.10
N ALA A 84 -7.34 -5.67 6.83
CA ALA A 84 -6.47 -6.05 5.72
C ALA A 84 -5.27 -5.09 5.60
N ALA A 85 -5.48 -3.78 5.73
CA ALA A 85 -4.40 -2.79 5.72
C ALA A 85 -3.43 -2.98 6.90
N VAL A 86 -3.94 -3.24 8.11
CA VAL A 86 -3.10 -3.56 9.27
C VAL A 86 -2.29 -4.84 9.04
N PHE A 87 -2.94 -5.88 8.51
CA PHE A 87 -2.27 -7.15 8.20
C PHE A 87 -1.13 -6.94 7.20
N VAL A 88 -1.38 -6.20 6.10
CA VAL A 88 -0.34 -5.86 5.11
C VAL A 88 0.79 -5.09 5.77
N GLY A 89 0.50 -4.08 6.59
CA GLY A 89 1.52 -3.31 7.31
C GLY A 89 2.39 -4.15 8.23
N VAL A 90 1.80 -5.10 8.96
CA VAL A 90 2.52 -6.04 9.84
C VAL A 90 3.38 -7.00 9.03
N VAL A 91 2.84 -7.57 7.94
CA VAL A 91 3.60 -8.45 7.06
C VAL A 91 4.79 -7.70 6.46
N CYS A 92 4.61 -6.47 5.98
CA CYS A 92 5.69 -5.62 5.47
C CYS A 92 6.77 -5.33 6.54
N ALA A 93 6.39 -5.12 7.80
CA ALA A 93 7.38 -4.95 8.88
C ALA A 93 8.19 -6.23 9.10
N ILE A 94 7.52 -7.38 9.20
CA ILE A 94 8.18 -8.66 9.47
C ILE A 94 9.10 -9.03 8.30
N THR A 95 8.63 -8.91 7.05
CA THR A 95 9.44 -9.24 5.87
C THR A 95 10.58 -8.24 5.65
N GLY A 96 10.34 -6.94 5.85
CA GLY A 96 11.37 -5.91 5.76
C GLY A 96 12.51 -6.14 6.75
N LEU A 97 12.18 -6.52 7.99
CA LEU A 97 13.16 -6.91 9.01
C LEU A 97 13.86 -8.23 8.67
N ALA A 98 13.13 -9.25 8.20
CA ALA A 98 13.68 -10.56 7.88
C ALA A 98 14.67 -10.52 6.69
N VAL A 99 14.41 -9.67 5.71
CA VAL A 99 15.26 -9.50 4.51
C VAL A 99 16.38 -8.48 4.76
N GLY A 100 16.37 -7.77 5.89
CA GLY A 100 17.38 -6.77 6.22
C GLY A 100 17.33 -5.54 5.31
N MET A 101 16.15 -5.18 4.80
CA MET A 101 15.99 -4.00 3.95
C MET A 101 16.24 -2.70 4.75
N PRO A 102 16.67 -1.61 4.07
CA PRO A 102 16.82 -0.31 4.72
C PRO A 102 15.54 0.11 5.43
N LEU A 103 15.68 0.53 6.68
CA LEU A 103 14.55 0.93 7.53
C LEU A 103 13.65 1.94 6.84
N LEU A 104 14.21 2.98 6.21
CA LEU A 104 13.41 4.03 5.56
C LEU A 104 12.44 3.50 4.49
N TRP A 105 12.79 2.43 3.79
CA TRP A 105 11.94 1.86 2.73
C TRP A 105 10.72 1.13 3.32
N PHE A 106 10.95 0.11 4.14
CA PHE A 106 9.83 -0.71 4.64
C PHE A 106 9.06 -0.03 5.79
N LEU A 107 9.70 0.87 6.56
CA LEU A 107 9.00 1.61 7.62
C LEU A 107 7.93 2.52 7.03
N GLY A 108 8.19 3.14 5.87
CA GLY A 108 7.21 3.96 5.17
C GLY A 108 5.94 3.17 4.82
N ASP A 109 6.12 2.03 4.14
CA ASP A 109 5.00 1.16 3.76
C ASP A 109 4.29 0.55 4.96
N SER A 110 5.04 0.02 5.93
CA SER A 110 4.48 -0.64 7.11
C SER A 110 3.71 0.34 8.00
N THR A 111 4.30 1.49 8.32
CA THR A 111 3.68 2.46 9.22
C THR A 111 2.47 3.10 8.58
N SER A 112 2.54 3.47 7.29
CA SER A 112 1.40 4.07 6.58
C SER A 112 0.21 3.10 6.51
N CYS A 113 0.44 1.83 6.13
CA CYS A 113 -0.61 0.81 6.08
C CYS A 113 -1.22 0.53 7.45
N THR A 114 -0.38 0.40 8.49
CA THR A 114 -0.83 0.09 9.85
C THR A 114 -1.61 1.26 10.45
N VAL A 115 -1.10 2.48 10.34
CA VAL A 115 -1.75 3.70 10.88
C VAL A 115 -3.08 3.95 10.16
N LEU A 116 -3.11 3.88 8.82
CA LEU A 116 -4.35 4.06 8.07
C LEU A 116 -5.38 2.98 8.39
N GLY A 117 -4.96 1.71 8.48
CA GLY A 117 -5.83 0.60 8.84
C GLY A 117 -6.43 0.74 10.24
N VAL A 118 -5.62 1.11 11.23
CA VAL A 118 -6.09 1.39 12.60
C VAL A 118 -7.05 2.58 12.62
N LEU A 119 -6.74 3.69 11.92
CA LEU A 119 -7.63 4.85 11.84
C LEU A 119 -8.99 4.48 11.23
N ILE A 120 -9.02 3.68 10.16
CA ILE A 120 -10.27 3.19 9.55
C ILE A 120 -11.10 2.40 10.57
N LEU A 121 -10.47 1.49 11.33
CA LEU A 121 -11.15 0.69 12.37
C LEU A 121 -11.67 1.56 13.52
N VAL A 122 -10.88 2.51 14.01
CA VAL A 122 -11.27 3.43 15.09
C VAL A 122 -12.45 4.30 14.66
N PHE A 123 -12.37 4.92 13.48
CA PHE A 123 -13.46 5.75 12.98
C PHE A 123 -14.73 4.95 12.68
N TRP A 124 -14.60 3.69 12.23
CA TRP A 124 -15.75 2.81 12.04
C TRP A 124 -16.42 2.47 13.38
N ARG A 125 -15.65 2.17 14.44
CA ARG A 125 -16.20 1.95 15.78
C ARG A 125 -16.88 3.19 16.34
N LEU A 126 -16.32 4.38 16.10
CA LEU A 126 -16.91 5.65 16.54
C LEU A 126 -18.22 5.97 15.81
N ALA A 127 -18.31 5.68 14.51
CA ALA A 127 -19.53 5.91 13.72
C ALA A 127 -20.69 4.96 14.05
N ARG A 128 -20.42 3.89 14.80
CA ARG A 128 -21.39 2.87 15.21
C ARG A 128 -21.91 3.06 16.65
N ARG A 129 -21.31 3.98 17.41
CA ARG A 129 -21.82 4.46 18.71
C ARG A 129 -22.75 5.63 18.48
#